data_AF-A0A0H3DA29-F1
#
_entry.id   AF-A0A0H3DA29-F1
#
_cell.length_a   1.000
_cell.length_b   1.000
_cell.length_c   1.000
_cell.angle_alpha   90.00
_cell.angle_beta   90.00
_cell.angle_gamma   90.00
#
_symmetry.space_group_name_H-M   'P 1'
#
loop_
_entity.id
_entity.type
_entity.pdbx_description
1 polymer ?
#
loop_
_entity_poly.entity_id
_entity_poly.type
_entity_poly.pdbx_seq_one_letter_code
_entity_poly.pdbx_strand_id
1 'polypeptide(L)'
;MSSTSKARLAVAGVASSVLLLLGSAGTADARSAAAPAAVSAAAPAYATWIADVTAVTTPAADYLAGRLDVPGGRTAIVLDIDNTSLETYYSGGITTPAVKPVLALAELAKSKGAAVFFVSDRTELLRWPTEGNLKAVGYPVDGLYLRPLFNFDPVQANKTKARAAIEQAGYTIVANVGNNRTDLDGGHAERTFKLPDYDGVLS
;
A
#
# COMPACT_ATOMS: atom_id res chain seq x y z
N MET A 1 -35.08 43.71 39.45
CA MET A 1 -34.61 44.09 38.10
C MET A 1 -35.14 43.04 37.13
N SER A 2 -36.09 43.45 36.29
CA SER A 2 -36.74 42.74 35.17
C SER A 2 -35.77 41.92 34.31
N SER A 3 -36.15 40.94 33.49
CA SER A 3 -37.39 40.19 33.23
C SER A 3 -37.05 39.31 32.02
N THR A 4 -37.17 38.00 32.20
CA THR A 4 -37.70 36.98 31.26
C THR A 4 -37.86 37.26 29.75
N SER A 5 -37.50 36.24 28.96
CA SER A 5 -38.37 35.51 28.01
C SER A 5 -37.95 35.43 26.53
N LYS A 6 -37.93 34.16 26.12
CA LYS A 6 -38.13 33.56 24.80
C LYS A 6 -39.07 34.34 23.87
N ALA A 7 -38.72 34.43 22.59
CA ALA A 7 -39.64 34.46 21.43
C ALA A 7 -38.80 34.66 20.15
N ARG A 8 -39.21 34.34 18.92
CA ARG A 8 -40.22 33.48 18.28
C ARG A 8 -39.92 33.60 16.76
N LEU A 9 -40.37 32.62 15.99
CA LEU A 9 -40.57 32.66 14.53
C LEU A 9 -41.22 33.97 14.02
N ALA A 10 -40.81 34.42 12.83
CA ALA A 10 -41.62 34.92 11.69
C ALA A 10 -40.65 35.65 10.71
N VAL A 11 -40.43 35.23 9.45
CA VAL A 11 -41.29 35.25 8.25
C VAL A 11 -41.67 36.66 7.76
N ALA A 12 -41.31 36.89 6.48
CA ALA A 12 -41.94 37.70 5.42
C ALA A 12 -41.36 39.07 5.00
N GLY A 13 -41.22 39.18 3.66
CA GLY A 13 -41.29 40.41 2.84
C GLY A 13 -39.91 40.99 2.48
N VAL A 14 -39.56 41.31 1.24
CA VAL A 14 -40.39 41.83 0.13
C VAL A 14 -39.86 41.37 -1.24
N ALA A 15 -40.82 41.22 -2.14
CA ALA A 15 -40.76 40.86 -3.54
C ALA A 15 -39.76 41.65 -4.41
N SER A 16 -39.34 41.04 -5.52
CA SER A 16 -39.44 41.73 -6.80
C SER A 16 -39.46 40.78 -8.00
N SER A 17 -40.49 40.98 -8.82
CA SER A 17 -40.49 40.87 -10.29
C SER A 17 -40.60 39.49 -10.93
N VAL A 18 -41.86 39.14 -11.22
CA VAL A 18 -42.27 38.20 -12.27
C VAL A 18 -41.80 38.73 -13.64
N LEU A 19 -41.11 37.88 -14.40
CA LEU A 19 -41.09 37.96 -15.86
C LEU A 19 -41.47 36.60 -16.42
N LEU A 20 -42.73 36.48 -16.86
CA LEU A 20 -43.22 35.37 -17.67
C LEU A 20 -42.63 35.50 -19.07
N LEU A 21 -41.72 34.59 -19.42
CA LEU A 21 -41.38 34.28 -20.80
C LEU A 21 -41.83 32.85 -21.07
N LEU A 22 -42.94 32.74 -21.81
CA LEU A 22 -43.30 31.51 -22.51
C LEU A 22 -42.21 31.24 -23.55
N GLY A 23 -41.42 30.20 -23.33
CA GLY A 23 -40.41 29.69 -24.25
C GLY A 23 -40.39 28.17 -24.16
N SER A 24 -40.58 27.53 -25.30
CA SER A 24 -40.78 26.11 -25.55
C SER A 24 -39.83 25.20 -24.76
N ALA A 25 -40.38 24.10 -24.23
CA ALA A 25 -39.61 22.98 -23.71
C ALA A 25 -38.70 22.39 -24.81
N GLY A 26 -37.44 22.80 -24.81
CA GLY A 26 -36.35 22.04 -25.40
C GLY A 26 -35.70 21.25 -24.27
N THR A 27 -35.91 19.93 -24.24
CA THR A 27 -35.10 19.03 -23.42
C THR A 27 -33.66 19.15 -23.92
N ALA A 28 -32.85 19.94 -23.23
CA ALA A 28 -31.41 19.88 -23.40
C ALA A 28 -30.99 18.47 -22.96
N ASP A 29 -30.76 17.60 -23.94
CA ASP A 29 -30.13 16.30 -23.78
C ASP A 29 -28.71 16.57 -23.28
N ALA A 30 -28.58 16.72 -21.97
CA ALA A 30 -27.30 16.78 -21.29
C ALA A 30 -26.71 15.36 -21.36
N ARG A 31 -26.20 15.01 -22.54
CA ARG A 31 -25.25 13.91 -22.67
C ARG A 31 -24.10 14.26 -21.76
N SER A 32 -24.09 13.61 -20.60
CA SER A 32 -22.93 13.56 -19.71
C SER A 32 -21.72 13.30 -20.59
N ALA A 33 -20.88 14.32 -20.77
CA ALA A 33 -19.63 14.14 -21.46
C ALA A 33 -18.87 13.11 -20.63
N ALA A 34 -18.74 11.89 -21.15
CA ALA A 34 -17.95 10.86 -20.53
C ALA A 34 -16.59 11.48 -20.24
N ALA A 35 -16.19 11.48 -18.96
CA ALA A 35 -14.84 11.86 -18.58
C ALA A 35 -13.88 11.07 -19.49
N PRO A 36 -12.83 11.69 -20.06
CA PRO A 36 -11.89 10.96 -20.89
C PRO A 36 -11.45 9.74 -20.08
N ALA A 37 -11.62 8.55 -20.66
CA ALA A 37 -11.14 7.33 -20.06
C ALA A 37 -9.68 7.57 -19.69
N ALA A 38 -9.34 7.43 -18.41
CA ALA A 38 -7.96 7.60 -17.95
C ALA A 38 -7.10 6.67 -18.80
N VAL A 39 -6.29 7.25 -19.69
CA VAL A 39 -5.23 6.52 -20.36
C VAL A 39 -4.40 5.91 -19.25
N SER A 40 -4.39 4.58 -19.16
CA SER A 40 -3.54 3.85 -18.22
C SER A 40 -2.13 4.41 -18.40
N ALA A 41 -1.65 5.12 -17.38
CA ALA A 41 -0.34 5.71 -17.42
C ALA A 41 0.65 4.56 -17.63
N ALA A 42 1.52 4.66 -18.63
CA ALA A 42 2.60 3.69 -18.74
C ALA A 42 3.45 3.75 -17.46
N ALA A 43 4.04 2.62 -17.06
CA ALA A 43 5.01 2.63 -15.97
C ALA A 43 6.11 3.64 -16.27
N PRO A 44 6.66 4.33 -15.26
CA PRO A 44 7.74 5.27 -15.48
C PRO A 44 9.00 4.55 -15.98
N ALA A 45 10.01 5.33 -16.37
CA ALA A 45 11.33 4.77 -16.60
C ALA A 45 11.88 4.12 -15.32
N TYR A 46 12.60 3.02 -15.45
CA TYR A 46 13.21 2.29 -14.32
C TYR A 46 14.00 3.20 -13.38
N ALA A 47 14.79 4.13 -13.92
CA ALA A 47 15.58 5.08 -13.11
C ALA A 47 14.70 5.99 -12.24
N THR A 48 13.54 6.42 -12.75
CA THR A 48 12.55 7.19 -11.99
C THR A 48 11.93 6.34 -10.90
N TRP A 49 11.53 5.11 -11.23
CA TRP A 49 10.97 4.19 -10.24
C TRP A 49 11.92 3.90 -9.08
N ILE A 50 13.19 3.60 -9.38
CA ILE A 50 14.20 3.38 -8.33
C ILE A 50 14.45 4.63 -7.50
N ALA A 51 14.44 5.84 -8.09
CA ALA A 51 14.57 7.08 -7.34
C ALA A 51 13.39 7.26 -6.36
N ASP A 52 12.16 7.02 -6.81
CA ASP A 52 10.96 7.16 -5.99
C ASP A 52 10.90 6.09 -4.87
N VAL A 53 11.27 4.84 -5.18
CA VAL A 53 11.44 3.79 -4.17
C VAL A 53 12.49 4.20 -3.14
N THR A 54 13.63 4.72 -3.58
CA THR A 54 14.72 5.18 -2.70
C THR A 54 14.27 6.32 -1.78
N ALA A 55 13.43 7.23 -2.26
CA ALA A 55 12.87 8.31 -1.46
C ALA A 55 11.99 7.80 -0.30
N VAL A 56 11.37 6.63 -0.44
CA VAL A 56 10.61 5.97 0.64
C VAL A 56 11.51 5.13 1.54
N THR A 57 12.45 4.37 0.97
CA THR A 57 13.31 3.47 1.75
C THR A 57 14.35 4.22 2.57
N THR A 58 14.76 5.42 2.17
CA THR A 58 15.72 6.24 2.94
C THR A 58 15.21 6.55 4.36
N PRO A 59 14.05 7.21 4.55
CA PRO A 59 13.50 7.43 5.90
C PRO A 59 13.07 6.12 6.59
N ALA A 60 12.78 5.05 5.83
CA ALA A 60 12.52 3.73 6.41
C ALA A 60 13.77 3.13 7.06
N ALA A 61 14.93 3.28 6.41
CA ALA A 61 16.22 2.86 6.94
C ALA A 61 16.55 3.60 8.24
N ASP A 62 16.37 4.92 8.28
CA ASP A 62 16.60 5.73 9.49
C ASP A 62 15.69 5.29 10.64
N TYR A 63 14.41 5.05 10.35
CA TYR A 63 13.46 4.53 11.34
C TYR A 63 13.88 3.16 11.86
N LEU A 64 14.22 2.21 10.97
CA LEU A 64 14.64 0.87 11.36
C LEU A 64 15.94 0.90 12.16
N ALA A 65 16.90 1.73 11.77
CA ALA A 65 18.18 1.86 12.46
C ALA A 65 17.96 2.24 13.93
N GLY A 66 17.13 3.24 14.20
CA GLY A 66 16.80 3.66 15.56
C GLY A 66 15.88 2.68 16.30
N ARG A 67 14.82 2.18 15.63
CA ARG A 67 13.84 1.30 16.28
C ARG A 67 14.44 -0.04 16.69
N LEU A 68 15.36 -0.60 15.89
CA LEU A 68 15.97 -1.88 16.16
C LEU A 68 17.13 -1.83 17.18
N ASP A 69 17.64 -0.63 17.51
CA ASP A 69 18.58 -0.46 18.63
C ASP A 69 17.88 -0.49 19.99
N VAL A 70 16.55 -0.34 20.02
CA VAL A 70 15.74 -0.44 21.24
C VAL A 70 15.42 -1.91 21.52
N PRO A 71 15.90 -2.49 22.64
CA PRO A 71 15.58 -3.86 23.02
C PRO A 71 14.07 -4.01 23.24
N GLY A 72 13.46 -5.07 22.73
CA GLY A 72 12.00 -5.22 22.82
C GLY A 72 11.44 -6.58 22.42
N GLY A 73 12.23 -7.64 22.55
CA GLY A 73 11.83 -8.99 22.12
C GLY A 73 12.20 -9.28 20.66
N ARG A 74 11.53 -10.28 20.07
CA ARG A 74 11.80 -10.70 18.68
C ARG A 74 11.15 -9.70 17.73
N THR A 75 11.94 -8.92 17.02
CA THR A 75 11.44 -7.97 16.01
C THR A 75 11.42 -8.62 14.63
N ALA A 76 10.55 -8.11 13.76
CA ALA A 76 10.44 -8.53 12.38
C ALA A 76 10.16 -7.35 11.46
N ILE A 77 10.59 -7.46 10.20
CA ILE A 77 10.03 -6.69 9.10
C ILE A 77 9.22 -7.61 8.18
N VAL A 78 8.22 -7.04 7.52
CA VAL A 78 7.42 -7.69 6.50
C VAL A 78 7.61 -6.97 5.18
N LEU A 79 7.86 -7.74 4.12
CA LEU A 79 8.04 -7.24 2.76
C LEU A 79 7.04 -7.90 1.81
N ASP A 80 6.36 -7.11 0.98
CA ASP A 80 5.74 -7.65 -0.24
C ASP A 80 6.82 -8.05 -1.27
N ILE A 81 6.44 -8.82 -2.29
CA ILE A 81 7.35 -9.35 -3.31
C ILE A 81 7.29 -8.56 -4.62
N ASP A 82 6.15 -8.52 -5.28
CA ASP A 82 6.05 -8.10 -6.68
C ASP A 82 6.12 -6.58 -6.79
N ASN A 83 7.13 -6.04 -7.49
CA ASN A 83 7.46 -4.61 -7.53
C ASN A 83 7.71 -3.96 -6.16
N THR A 84 7.93 -4.77 -5.13
CA THR A 84 8.41 -4.35 -3.81
C THR A 84 9.81 -4.90 -3.56
N SER A 85 9.95 -6.22 -3.47
CA SER A 85 11.25 -6.88 -3.24
C SER A 85 11.90 -7.34 -4.54
N LEU A 86 11.10 -7.72 -5.53
CA LEU A 86 11.56 -8.20 -6.84
C LEU A 86 11.05 -7.27 -7.94
N GLU A 87 11.92 -6.95 -8.90
CA GLU A 87 11.65 -6.06 -10.03
C GLU A 87 10.77 -6.72 -11.12
N THR A 88 9.61 -7.26 -10.75
CA THR A 88 8.82 -8.15 -11.62
C THR A 88 8.26 -7.47 -12.86
N TYR A 89 7.95 -6.17 -12.80
CA TYR A 89 7.55 -5.41 -13.99
C TYR A 89 8.74 -5.13 -14.92
N TYR A 90 9.90 -4.80 -14.36
CA TYR A 90 11.07 -4.30 -15.12
C TYR A 90 12.02 -5.42 -15.58
N SER A 91 11.79 -6.66 -15.17
CA SER A 91 12.62 -7.80 -15.54
C SER A 91 11.79 -9.00 -16.00
N GLY A 92 12.05 -9.46 -17.23
CA GLY A 92 11.51 -10.71 -17.78
C GLY A 92 12.45 -11.92 -17.66
N GLY A 93 13.57 -11.80 -16.93
CA GLY A 93 14.53 -12.89 -16.75
C GLY A 93 14.01 -14.04 -15.88
N ILE A 94 14.66 -15.21 -15.96
CA ILE A 94 14.35 -16.39 -15.14
C ILE A 94 14.52 -16.09 -13.64
N THR A 95 15.52 -15.28 -13.30
CA THR A 95 15.73 -14.74 -11.95
C THR A 95 15.43 -13.25 -12.00
N THR A 96 14.38 -12.82 -11.31
CA THR A 96 14.02 -11.40 -11.18
C THR A 96 15.00 -10.73 -10.22
N PRO A 97 15.67 -9.63 -10.59
CA PRO A 97 16.55 -8.88 -9.70
C PRO A 97 15.84 -8.37 -8.44
N ALA A 98 16.62 -8.17 -7.38
CA ALA A 98 16.15 -7.49 -6.18
C ALA A 98 15.99 -5.99 -6.42
N VAL A 99 14.92 -5.41 -5.87
CA VAL A 99 14.79 -3.97 -5.70
C VAL A 99 15.83 -3.52 -4.68
N LYS A 100 16.99 -3.06 -5.15
CA LYS A 100 18.18 -2.83 -4.30
C LYS A 100 17.92 -1.99 -3.04
N PRO A 101 17.15 -0.89 -3.09
CA PRO A 101 16.87 -0.13 -1.86
C PRO A 101 16.08 -0.92 -0.81
N VAL A 102 15.21 -1.85 -1.22
CA VAL A 102 14.44 -2.71 -0.32
C VAL A 102 15.28 -3.87 0.22
N LEU A 103 16.18 -4.43 -0.60
CA LEU A 103 17.18 -5.40 -0.14
C LEU A 103 18.06 -4.81 0.97
N ALA A 104 18.49 -3.55 0.83
CA ALA A 104 19.26 -2.87 1.86
C ALA A 104 18.49 -2.72 3.20
N LEU A 105 17.15 -2.54 3.17
CA LEU A 105 16.33 -2.57 4.39
C LEU A 105 16.32 -3.95 5.04
N ALA A 106 16.21 -5.01 4.25
CA ALA A 106 16.23 -6.38 4.73
C ALA A 106 17.58 -6.74 5.37
N GLU A 107 18.68 -6.36 4.73
CA GLU A 107 20.03 -6.54 5.25
C GLU A 107 20.25 -5.75 6.54
N LEU A 108 19.82 -4.49 6.58
CA LEU A 108 19.86 -3.65 7.79
C LEU A 108 19.09 -4.31 8.94
N ALA A 109 17.84 -4.70 8.69
CA ALA A 109 17.00 -5.34 9.69
C ALA A 109 17.64 -6.64 10.21
N LYS A 110 18.16 -7.47 9.30
CA LYS A 110 18.81 -8.73 9.65
C LYS A 110 20.09 -8.51 10.45
N SER A 111 20.90 -7.51 10.09
CA SER A 111 22.14 -7.16 10.80
C SER A 111 21.88 -6.72 12.25
N LYS A 112 20.68 -6.21 12.54
CA LYS A 112 20.22 -5.82 13.87
C LYS A 112 19.38 -6.89 14.57
N GLY A 113 19.37 -8.12 14.03
CA GLY A 113 18.72 -9.28 14.65
C GLY A 113 17.22 -9.39 14.42
N ALA A 114 16.61 -8.54 13.59
CA ALA A 114 15.22 -8.70 13.19
C ALA A 114 15.06 -9.85 12.19
N ALA A 115 13.92 -10.53 12.23
CA ALA A 115 13.53 -11.48 11.21
C ALA A 115 12.97 -10.77 9.96
N VAL A 116 13.16 -11.37 8.80
CA VAL A 116 12.67 -10.86 7.51
C VAL A 116 11.64 -11.83 6.95
N PHE A 117 10.38 -11.41 6.95
CA PHE A 117 9.26 -12.17 6.41
C PHE A 117 8.78 -11.59 5.10
N PHE A 118 8.35 -12.47 4.19
CA PHE A 118 7.72 -12.10 2.94
C PHE A 118 6.25 -12.50 2.95
N VAL A 119 5.37 -11.57 2.56
CA VAL A 119 3.93 -11.79 2.46
C VAL A 119 3.46 -11.38 1.08
N SER A 120 3.05 -12.35 0.26
CA SER A 120 2.71 -12.11 -1.14
C SER A 120 1.40 -12.79 -1.54
N ASP A 121 0.80 -12.27 -2.59
CA ASP A 121 -0.39 -12.83 -3.20
C ASP A 121 -0.10 -13.91 -4.25
N ARG A 122 1.19 -14.15 -4.55
CA ARG A 122 1.64 -15.31 -5.32
C ARG A 122 1.04 -16.58 -4.71
N THR A 123 0.59 -17.49 -5.56
CA THR A 123 0.02 -18.77 -5.10
C THR A 123 1.09 -19.67 -4.47
N GLU A 124 0.70 -20.53 -3.54
CA GLU A 124 1.58 -21.53 -2.93
C GLU A 124 2.27 -22.46 -3.94
N LEU A 125 1.71 -22.63 -5.15
CA LEU A 125 2.39 -23.38 -6.24
C LEU A 125 3.74 -22.77 -6.62
N LEU A 126 3.91 -21.46 -6.40
CA LEU A 126 5.12 -20.71 -6.71
C LEU A 126 6.09 -20.63 -5.54
N ARG A 127 5.87 -21.34 -4.43
CA ARG A 127 6.73 -21.28 -3.23
C ARG A 127 8.20 -21.50 -3.54
N TRP A 128 8.52 -22.66 -4.11
CA TRP A 128 9.90 -23.06 -4.42
C TRP A 128 10.62 -22.07 -5.35
N PRO A 129 10.06 -21.69 -6.52
CA PRO A 129 10.72 -20.72 -7.39
C PRO A 129 10.80 -19.32 -6.75
N THR A 130 9.79 -18.89 -5.99
CA THR A 130 9.79 -17.58 -5.32
C THR A 130 10.87 -17.51 -4.25
N GLU A 131 10.94 -18.49 -3.36
CA GLU A 131 11.96 -18.55 -2.31
C GLU A 131 13.37 -18.70 -2.89
N GLY A 132 13.51 -19.52 -3.94
CA GLY A 132 14.74 -19.68 -4.69
C GLY A 132 15.23 -18.37 -5.30
N ASN A 133 14.32 -17.59 -5.92
CA ASN A 133 14.66 -16.28 -6.48
C ASN A 133 15.09 -15.30 -5.38
N LEU A 134 14.32 -15.17 -4.29
CA LEU A 134 14.63 -14.24 -3.19
C LEU A 134 16.04 -14.51 -2.64
N LYS A 135 16.36 -15.78 -2.37
CA LYS A 135 17.69 -16.20 -1.89
C LYS A 135 18.77 -15.94 -2.94
N ALA A 136 18.51 -16.24 -4.21
CA ALA A 136 19.47 -16.05 -5.30
C ALA A 136 19.87 -14.57 -5.49
N VAL A 137 18.99 -13.63 -5.16
CA VAL A 137 19.26 -12.19 -5.25
C VAL A 137 19.67 -11.55 -3.92
N GLY A 138 19.94 -12.37 -2.89
CA GLY A 138 20.59 -11.93 -1.66
C GLY A 138 19.67 -11.66 -0.47
N TYR A 139 18.36 -11.84 -0.58
CA TYR A 139 17.47 -11.60 0.55
C TYR A 139 17.71 -12.62 1.68
N PRO A 140 17.84 -12.18 2.95
CA PRO A 140 17.63 -13.05 4.09
C PRO A 140 16.13 -13.41 4.17
N VAL A 141 15.80 -14.70 4.17
CA VAL A 141 14.41 -15.18 4.21
C VAL A 141 14.19 -16.01 5.47
N ASP A 142 13.50 -15.44 6.46
CA ASP A 142 13.13 -16.14 7.70
C ASP A 142 11.73 -16.76 7.63
N GLY A 143 10.88 -16.27 6.73
CA GLY A 143 9.60 -16.90 6.43
C GLY A 143 8.93 -16.32 5.19
N LEU A 144 8.09 -17.15 4.56
CA LEU A 144 7.40 -16.84 3.31
C LEU A 144 5.94 -17.28 3.42
N TYR A 145 5.03 -16.30 3.40
CA TYR A 145 3.60 -16.49 3.39
C TYR A 145 3.07 -16.17 1.99
N LEU A 146 2.59 -17.21 1.30
CA LEU A 146 1.98 -17.10 -0.02
C LEU A 146 0.48 -17.35 0.09
N ARG A 147 -0.27 -17.06 -0.97
CA ARG A 147 -1.71 -17.36 -1.03
C ARG A 147 -1.93 -18.88 -1.10
N PRO A 148 -2.65 -19.49 -0.13
CA PRO A 148 -3.00 -20.90 -0.20
C PRO A 148 -3.78 -21.26 -1.46
N LEU A 149 -3.60 -22.49 -1.92
CA LEU A 149 -4.43 -23.05 -2.99
C LEU A 149 -5.92 -23.00 -2.60
N PHE A 150 -6.77 -22.63 -3.56
CA PHE A 150 -8.22 -22.52 -3.38
C PHE A 150 -8.64 -21.52 -2.29
N ASN A 151 -7.81 -20.52 -2.00
CA ASN A 151 -8.22 -19.37 -1.19
C ASN A 151 -8.85 -18.28 -2.08
N PHE A 152 -10.07 -17.90 -1.77
CA PHE A 152 -10.83 -16.86 -2.49
C PHE A 152 -11.01 -15.58 -1.66
N ASP A 153 -10.35 -15.49 -0.49
CA ASP A 153 -10.36 -14.28 0.31
C ASP A 153 -9.74 -13.09 -0.45
N PRO A 154 -10.24 -11.87 -0.21
CA PRO A 154 -9.60 -10.66 -0.71
C PRO A 154 -8.09 -10.63 -0.37
N VAL A 155 -7.27 -10.12 -1.29
CA VAL A 155 -5.80 -10.02 -1.13
C VAL A 155 -5.43 -9.43 0.23
N GLN A 156 -6.03 -8.28 0.57
CA GLN A 156 -5.81 -7.59 1.84
C GLN A 156 -6.11 -8.47 3.05
N ALA A 157 -7.20 -9.24 3.02
CA ALA A 157 -7.58 -10.13 4.13
C ALA A 157 -6.58 -11.28 4.29
N ASN A 158 -6.10 -11.86 3.19
CA ASN A 158 -5.05 -12.87 3.22
C ASN A 158 -3.73 -12.33 3.79
N LYS A 159 -3.29 -11.15 3.34
CA LYS A 159 -2.06 -10.52 3.84
C LYS A 159 -2.18 -10.09 5.31
N THR A 160 -3.36 -9.63 5.74
CA THR A 160 -3.64 -9.33 7.15
C THR A 160 -3.52 -10.58 8.03
N LYS A 161 -4.10 -11.71 7.61
CA LYS A 161 -3.97 -12.99 8.33
C LYS A 161 -2.52 -13.45 8.44
N ALA A 162 -1.71 -13.27 7.39
CA ALA A 162 -0.29 -13.60 7.42
C ALA A 162 0.49 -12.76 8.46
N ARG A 163 0.25 -11.43 8.50
CA ARG A 163 0.87 -10.58 9.53
C ARG A 163 0.42 -10.93 10.95
N ALA A 164 -0.86 -11.21 11.15
CA ALA A 164 -1.37 -11.69 12.43
C ALA A 164 -0.71 -13.00 12.86
N ALA A 165 -0.45 -13.93 11.93
CA ALA A 165 0.25 -15.18 12.22
C ALA A 165 1.72 -14.96 12.64
N ILE A 166 2.40 -13.96 12.05
CA ILE A 166 3.76 -13.57 12.44
C ILE A 166 3.77 -13.01 13.88
N GLU A 167 2.79 -12.17 14.23
CA GLU A 167 2.65 -11.67 15.60
C GLU A 167 2.34 -12.80 16.60
N GLN A 168 1.46 -13.73 16.24
CA GLN A 168 1.16 -14.91 17.05
C GLN A 168 2.39 -15.81 17.26
N ALA A 169 3.35 -15.81 16.34
CA ALA A 169 4.64 -16.48 16.51
C ALA A 169 5.62 -15.74 17.45
N GLY A 170 5.17 -14.64 18.06
CA GLY A 170 5.89 -13.87 19.08
C GLY A 170 6.78 -12.77 18.51
N TYR A 171 6.57 -12.35 17.27
CA TYR A 171 7.30 -11.25 16.66
C TYR A 171 6.54 -9.94 16.77
N THR A 172 7.26 -8.85 17.03
CA THR A 172 6.75 -7.49 16.80
C THR A 172 7.15 -7.04 15.40
N ILE A 173 6.17 -6.83 14.52
CA ILE A 173 6.43 -6.31 13.17
C ILE A 173 6.70 -4.80 13.28
N VAL A 174 7.97 -4.41 13.19
CA VAL A 174 8.36 -2.99 13.33
C VAL A 174 8.17 -2.22 12.02
N ALA A 175 8.30 -2.88 10.88
CA ALA A 175 8.05 -2.27 9.58
C ALA A 175 7.37 -3.24 8.62
N ASN A 176 6.41 -2.73 7.85
CA ASN A 176 5.80 -3.42 6.72
C ASN A 176 5.95 -2.57 5.46
N VAL A 177 6.56 -3.12 4.41
CA VAL A 177 6.89 -2.43 3.16
C VAL A 177 6.15 -3.09 2.01
N GLY A 178 5.46 -2.30 1.19
CA GLY A 178 4.72 -2.79 0.04
C GLY A 178 4.35 -1.67 -0.92
N ASN A 179 4.13 -2.03 -2.18
CA ASN A 179 3.76 -1.14 -3.28
C ASN A 179 2.25 -1.00 -3.41
N ASN A 180 1.41 -1.83 -2.80
CA ASN A 180 -0.05 -1.75 -2.86
C ASN A 180 -0.64 -1.44 -1.48
N ARG A 181 -1.80 -0.76 -1.44
CA ARG A 181 -2.56 -0.55 -0.19
C ARG A 181 -2.92 -1.87 0.49
N THR A 182 -3.23 -2.91 -0.28
CA THR A 182 -3.56 -4.23 0.25
C THR A 182 -2.40 -4.90 1.01
N ASP A 183 -1.16 -4.46 0.80
CA ASP A 183 0.01 -4.92 1.55
C ASP A 183 0.04 -4.36 2.96
N LEU A 184 -0.54 -3.17 3.16
CA LEU A 184 -0.33 -2.35 4.35
C LEU A 184 -1.58 -2.25 5.22
N ASP A 185 -2.75 -2.23 4.59
CA ASP A 185 -4.04 -2.07 5.27
C ASP A 185 -4.38 -3.31 6.12
N GLY A 186 -5.10 -3.11 7.23
CA GLY A 186 -5.45 -4.17 8.18
C GLY A 186 -4.53 -4.25 9.41
N GLY A 187 -3.52 -3.37 9.53
CA GLY A 187 -2.70 -3.25 10.74
C GLY A 187 -1.60 -4.32 10.85
N HIS A 188 -1.24 -4.65 12.09
CA HIS A 188 -0.17 -5.61 12.45
C HIS A 188 1.25 -5.16 12.07
N ALA A 189 1.53 -3.86 12.13
CA ALA A 189 2.86 -3.31 12.02
C ALA A 189 2.93 -1.98 12.77
N GLU A 190 4.05 -1.70 13.44
CA GLU A 190 4.27 -0.39 14.09
C GLU A 190 4.33 0.74 13.06
N ARG A 191 4.95 0.48 11.91
CA ARG A 191 5.06 1.44 10.80
C ARG A 191 4.89 0.77 9.45
N THR A 192 4.21 1.46 8.54
CA THR A 192 4.05 1.03 7.15
C THR A 192 4.78 1.99 6.21
N PHE A 193 5.33 1.44 5.13
CA PHE A 193 6.03 2.20 4.09
C PHE A 193 5.45 1.81 2.72
N LYS A 194 4.70 2.74 2.12
CA LYS A 194 4.07 2.57 0.81
C LYS A 194 5.05 2.99 -0.28
N LEU A 195 5.49 2.03 -1.09
CA LEU A 195 6.23 2.27 -2.31
C LEU A 195 5.29 2.79 -3.42
N PRO A 196 5.81 3.49 -4.44
CA PRO A 196 5.00 3.95 -5.57
C PRO A 196 4.48 2.78 -6.41
N ASP A 197 3.18 2.78 -6.72
CA ASP A 197 2.52 1.87 -7.66
C ASP A 197 2.02 2.56 -8.94
N TYR A 198 2.17 3.88 -9.05
CA TYR A 198 1.75 4.69 -10.20
C TYR A 198 0.30 4.42 -10.60
N ASP A 199 -0.63 4.65 -9.67
CA ASP A 199 -2.06 4.41 -9.84
C ASP A 199 -2.40 2.94 -10.18
N GLY A 200 -1.62 2.02 -9.61
CA GLY A 200 -1.81 0.57 -9.72
C GLY A 200 -1.11 -0.08 -10.91
N VAL A 201 -0.36 0.68 -11.72
CA VAL A 201 0.40 0.16 -12.86
C VAL A 201 1.48 -0.83 -12.42
N LEU A 202 2.07 -0.61 -11.25
CA LEU A 202 3.07 -1.51 -10.66
C LEU A 202 2.50 -2.31 -9.49
N SER A 203 1.18 -2.52 -9.39
CA SER A 203 0.54 -3.16 -8.22
C SER A 203 0.90 -4.64 -8.05
#